data_AF-A0A8B8AD71-F1
#
_entry.id   AF-A0A8B8AD71-F1
#
_cell.length_a   1.000
_cell.length_b   1.000
_cell.length_c   1.000
_cell.angle_alpha   90.00
_cell.angle_beta   90.00
_cell.angle_gamma   90.00
#
_symmetry.space_group_name_H-M   'P 1'
#
loop_
_entity.id
_entity.type
_entity.pdbx_description
1 polymer ?
#
loop_
_entity_poly.entity_id
_entity_poly.type
_entity_poly.pdbx_seq_one_letter_code
_entity_poly.pdbx_strand_id
1 'polypeptide(L)'
;MRCETYASQCSEPGKLKYHCAINASGGLVEVCAYEQNILYGQCTEYSESGNLIMGSKNFTCYNITNNRCPDFYLSTKAYKYPECYLLIKKTTEIQQPAPTNEQSSPSVDLTTASNISHEKTENESGIDLPNFAVTVLSVVIAREILP
;
A
#
# COMPACT_ATOMS: atom_id res chain seq x y z
N MET A 1 -13.33 12.82 1.15
CA MET A 1 -11.89 13.10 1.39
C MET A 1 -11.55 14.44 0.76
N ARG A 2 -10.80 15.30 1.45
CA ARG A 2 -10.41 16.64 0.95
C ARG A 2 -8.91 16.66 0.67
N CYS A 3 -8.49 15.89 -0.33
CA CYS A 3 -7.06 15.66 -0.61
C CYS A 3 -6.34 16.91 -1.15
N GLU A 4 -7.07 17.91 -1.68
CA GLU A 4 -6.47 19.14 -2.21
C GLU A 4 -6.08 20.15 -1.11
N THR A 5 -6.64 20.05 0.10
CA THR A 5 -6.48 21.05 1.16
C THR A 5 -5.08 21.03 1.81
N TYR A 6 -4.34 19.93 1.67
CA TYR A 6 -3.10 19.68 2.42
C TYR A 6 -1.81 19.80 1.58
N ALA A 7 -1.92 20.19 0.31
CA ALA A 7 -0.77 20.26 -0.61
C ALA A 7 0.37 21.17 -0.13
N SER A 8 0.07 22.22 0.65
CA SER A 8 1.06 23.15 1.19
C SER A 8 1.82 22.63 2.42
N GLN A 9 1.48 21.44 2.93
CA GLN A 9 2.07 20.90 4.18
C GLN A 9 3.30 20.02 3.96
N CYS A 10 3.70 19.75 2.72
CA CYS A 10 4.91 18.99 2.43
C CYS A 10 6.17 19.83 2.69
N SER A 11 7.18 19.24 3.33
CA SER A 11 8.43 19.93 3.72
C SER A 11 9.19 20.56 2.54
N GLU A 12 9.04 20.01 1.33
CA GLU A 12 9.62 20.54 0.08
C GLU A 12 8.53 20.70 -0.99
N PRO A 13 7.66 21.73 -0.92
CA PRO A 13 6.46 21.84 -1.76
C PRO A 13 6.75 22.01 -3.25
N GLY A 14 7.98 22.38 -3.62
CA GLY A 14 8.47 22.42 -5.01
C GLY A 14 8.71 21.03 -5.62
N LYS A 15 8.99 20.02 -4.78
CA LYS A 15 9.35 18.65 -5.19
C LYS A 15 8.30 17.62 -4.79
N LEU A 16 7.92 17.67 -3.51
CA LEU A 16 6.98 16.75 -2.90
C LEU A 16 5.58 17.34 -3.01
N LYS A 17 4.66 16.54 -3.52
CA LYS A 17 3.24 16.87 -3.59
C LYS A 17 2.48 15.97 -2.63
N TYR A 18 1.37 16.47 -2.14
CA TYR A 18 0.47 15.70 -1.31
C TYR A 18 -0.30 14.69 -2.17
N HIS A 19 -0.35 13.45 -1.72
CA HIS A 19 -1.07 12.37 -2.34
C HIS A 19 -1.98 11.70 -1.32
N CYS A 20 -3.21 11.42 -1.73
CA CYS A 20 -4.07 10.44 -1.09
C CYS A 20 -4.09 9.21 -2.00
N ALA A 21 -3.38 8.18 -1.59
CA ALA A 21 -3.16 6.98 -2.36
C ALA A 21 -3.68 5.76 -1.61
N ILE A 22 -3.88 4.67 -2.34
CA ILE A 22 -4.16 3.38 -1.73
C ILE A 22 -2.83 2.72 -1.35
N ASN A 23 -2.80 1.83 -0.36
CA ASN A 23 -1.64 0.96 -0.12
C ASN A 23 -1.91 -0.45 -0.68
N ALA A 24 -0.92 -1.33 -0.62
CA ALA A 24 -1.02 -2.69 -1.16
C ALA A 24 -2.16 -3.52 -0.53
N SER A 25 -2.57 -3.19 0.70
CA SER A 25 -3.69 -3.82 1.41
C SER A 25 -5.05 -3.19 1.08
N GLY A 26 -5.08 -2.17 0.21
CA GLY A 26 -6.27 -1.40 -0.10
C GLY A 26 -6.61 -0.33 0.94
N GLY A 27 -5.81 -0.16 1.99
CA GLY A 27 -5.96 0.97 2.92
C GLY A 27 -5.68 2.31 2.23
N LEU A 28 -6.12 3.41 2.83
CA LEU A 28 -5.79 4.75 2.34
C LEU A 28 -4.67 5.36 3.16
N VAL A 29 -3.73 5.97 2.45
CA VAL A 29 -2.58 6.64 3.04
C VAL A 29 -2.43 8.04 2.46
N GLU A 30 -2.09 8.97 3.33
CA GLU A 30 -1.83 10.36 3.00
C GLU A 30 -0.33 10.61 3.14
N VAL A 31 0.32 10.96 2.03
CA VAL A 31 1.79 11.06 1.98
C VAL A 31 2.25 12.25 1.16
N CYS A 32 3.42 12.77 1.50
CA CYS A 32 4.16 13.72 0.67
C CYS A 32 5.20 12.97 -0.15
N ALA A 33 5.02 12.93 -1.47
CA ALA A 33 5.88 12.15 -2.36
C ALA A 33 6.09 12.87 -3.69
N TYR A 34 7.04 12.38 -4.50
CA TYR A 34 7.21 12.88 -5.85
C TYR A 34 6.00 12.50 -6.71
N GLU A 35 5.46 13.47 -7.45
CA GLU A 35 4.40 13.21 -8.41
C GLU A 35 4.88 12.22 -9.47
N GLN A 36 4.12 11.14 -9.66
CA GLN A 36 4.34 10.15 -10.70
C GLN A 36 3.24 10.14 -11.74
N ASN A 37 3.60 9.65 -12.93
CA ASN A 37 2.69 9.32 -14.01
C ASN A 37 2.04 7.96 -13.72
N ILE A 38 0.71 7.93 -13.70
CA ILE A 38 -0.06 6.71 -13.53
C ILE A 38 -0.60 6.30 -14.89
N LEU A 39 -0.37 5.04 -15.26
CA LEU A 39 -0.61 4.53 -16.61
C LEU A 39 -1.65 3.40 -16.62
N TYR A 40 -2.19 3.13 -17.80
CA TYR A 40 -2.99 1.94 -18.10
C TYR A 40 -4.24 1.78 -17.25
N GLY A 41 -4.87 2.89 -16.85
CA GLY A 41 -6.07 2.87 -16.02
C GLY A 41 -5.85 2.27 -14.62
N GLN A 42 -4.61 2.32 -14.11
CA GLN A 42 -4.29 1.88 -12.76
C GLN A 42 -4.70 2.94 -11.74
N CYS A 43 -5.05 2.48 -10.53
CA CYS A 43 -5.27 3.37 -9.40
C CYS A 43 -3.94 3.81 -8.79
N THR A 44 -3.89 5.02 -8.22
CA THR A 44 -2.68 5.52 -7.57
C THR A 44 -2.45 4.80 -6.25
N GLU A 45 -1.30 4.14 -6.13
CA GLU A 45 -0.85 3.41 -4.96
C GLU A 45 0.42 4.03 -4.38
N TYR A 46 0.55 4.01 -3.07
CA TYR A 46 1.80 4.25 -2.38
C TYR A 46 2.39 2.91 -1.96
N SER A 47 3.58 2.61 -2.48
CA SER A 47 4.35 1.45 -2.07
C SER A 47 5.19 1.81 -0.86
N GLU A 48 4.86 1.24 0.30
CA GLU A 48 5.63 1.43 1.53
C GLU A 48 7.06 0.89 1.40
N SER A 49 7.24 -0.27 0.74
CA SER A 49 8.55 -0.87 0.51
C SER A 49 9.42 -0.06 -0.46
N GLY A 50 8.80 0.54 -1.48
CA GLY A 50 9.49 1.41 -2.44
C GLY A 50 9.59 2.87 -1.99
N ASN A 51 8.87 3.26 -0.93
CA ASN A 51 8.68 4.66 -0.52
C ASN A 51 8.34 5.58 -1.72
N LEU A 52 7.41 5.13 -2.57
CA LEU A 52 7.10 5.83 -3.82
C LEU A 52 5.64 5.64 -4.26
N ILE A 53 5.15 6.62 -5.00
CA ILE A 53 3.84 6.57 -5.65
C ILE A 53 3.96 5.76 -6.95
N MET A 54 3.03 4.85 -7.22
CA MET A 54 3.01 4.07 -8.46
C MET A 54 1.57 3.75 -8.88
N GLY A 55 1.41 3.17 -10.07
CA GLY A 55 0.15 2.56 -10.45
C GLY A 55 -0.01 1.18 -9.80
N SER A 56 -1.16 0.94 -9.18
CA SER A 56 -1.47 -0.34 -8.55
C SER A 56 -1.66 -1.44 -9.60
N LYS A 57 -1.12 -2.63 -9.30
CA LYS A 57 -1.42 -3.84 -10.07
C LYS A 57 -2.71 -4.52 -9.64
N ASN A 58 -3.15 -4.28 -8.40
CA ASN A 58 -4.30 -4.93 -7.79
C ASN A 58 -5.59 -4.11 -7.95
N PHE A 59 -5.45 -2.79 -8.09
CA PHE A 59 -6.58 -1.88 -8.18
C PHE A 59 -6.52 -1.10 -9.50
N THR A 60 -7.53 -1.32 -10.35
CA THR A 60 -7.65 -0.64 -11.64
C THR A 60 -9.06 -0.12 -11.82
N CYS A 61 -9.18 1.04 -12.45
CA CYS A 61 -10.44 1.67 -12.82
C CYS A 61 -10.76 1.48 -14.32
N TYR A 62 -9.95 0.69 -15.02
CA TYR A 62 -10.11 0.39 -16.44
C TYR A 62 -11.41 -0.36 -16.76
N ASN A 63 -11.80 -1.31 -15.91
CA ASN A 63 -12.94 -2.22 -16.17
C ASN A 63 -14.31 -1.64 -15.77
N ILE A 64 -14.41 -0.34 -15.50
CA ILE A 64 -15.64 0.31 -15.06
C ILE A 64 -16.31 0.96 -16.26
N THR A 65 -17.40 0.34 -16.73
CA THR A 65 -18.06 0.61 -18.03
C THR A 65 -18.53 2.05 -18.24
N ASN A 66 -18.79 2.83 -17.19
CA ASN A 66 -19.29 4.21 -17.31
C ASN A 66 -18.36 5.29 -16.73
N ASN A 67 -17.32 4.90 -15.98
CA ASN A 67 -16.43 5.81 -15.26
C ASN A 67 -14.99 5.27 -15.29
N ARG A 68 -14.46 5.09 -16.51
CA ARG A 68 -13.08 4.67 -16.70
C ARG A 68 -12.14 5.86 -16.49
N CYS A 69 -11.14 5.65 -15.65
CA CYS A 69 -10.00 6.55 -15.57
C CYS A 69 -9.18 6.52 -16.89
N PRO A 70 -8.54 7.64 -17.26
CA PRO A 70 -7.77 7.72 -18.50
C PRO A 70 -6.57 6.78 -18.49
N ASP A 71 -6.01 6.50 -19.67
CA ASP A 71 -4.78 5.71 -19.81
C ASP A 71 -3.55 6.38 -19.18
N PHE A 72 -3.65 7.68 -18.91
CA PHE A 72 -2.61 8.48 -18.28
C PHE A 72 -3.24 9.54 -17.37
N TYR A 73 -2.70 9.67 -16.15
CA TYR A 73 -2.92 10.85 -15.32
C TYR A 73 -1.76 11.07 -14.35
N LEU A 74 -1.60 12.33 -13.89
CA LEU A 74 -0.69 12.65 -12.81
C LEU A 74 -1.28 12.19 -11.48
N SER A 75 -0.49 11.51 -10.66
CA SER A 75 -0.90 11.02 -9.34
C SER A 75 -1.46 12.08 -8.39
N THR A 76 -1.15 13.37 -8.55
CA THR A 76 -1.82 14.45 -7.79
C THR A 76 -3.28 14.64 -8.17
N LYS A 77 -3.72 14.07 -9.29
CA LYS A 77 -5.10 14.08 -9.80
C LYS A 77 -5.86 12.80 -9.50
N ALA A 78 -5.30 11.88 -8.71
CA ALA A 78 -5.93 10.62 -8.33
C ALA A 78 -7.34 10.79 -7.73
N TYR A 79 -7.56 11.88 -6.97
CA TYR A 79 -8.84 12.19 -6.34
C TYR A 79 -10.01 12.35 -7.32
N LYS A 80 -9.73 12.57 -8.62
CA LYS A 80 -10.74 12.67 -9.68
C LYS A 80 -11.33 11.31 -10.08
N TYR A 81 -10.75 10.22 -9.58
CA TYR A 81 -11.13 8.84 -9.91
C TYR A 81 -11.69 8.15 -8.65
N PRO A 82 -12.88 8.59 -8.17
CA PRO A 82 -13.44 8.09 -6.92
C PRO A 82 -13.69 6.58 -6.93
N GLU A 83 -13.87 5.98 -8.11
CA GLU A 83 -14.00 4.55 -8.31
C GLU A 83 -12.84 3.74 -7.72
N CYS A 84 -11.61 4.25 -7.76
CA CYS A 84 -10.45 3.61 -7.14
C CYS A 84 -10.63 3.42 -5.63
N TYR A 85 -11.31 4.36 -4.97
CA TYR A 85 -11.58 4.31 -3.53
C TYR A 85 -12.85 3.54 -3.20
N LEU A 86 -13.76 3.35 -4.15
CA LEU A 86 -14.95 2.49 -3.99
C LEU A 86 -14.60 1.01 -4.12
N LEU A 87 -13.69 0.66 -5.03
CA LEU A 87 -13.19 -0.70 -5.19
C LEU A 87 -12.59 -1.25 -3.88
N ILE A 88 -11.88 -0.39 -3.15
CA ILE A 88 -11.37 -0.70 -1.82
C ILE A 88 -12.49 -1.12 -0.86
N LYS A 89 -13.55 -0.30 -0.75
CA LYS A 89 -14.63 -0.54 0.21
C LYS A 89 -15.27 -1.91 0.00
N LYS A 90 -15.49 -2.29 -1.27
CA LYS A 90 -16.03 -3.60 -1.63
C LYS A 90 -15.09 -4.74 -1.20
N THR A 91 -13.79 -4.58 -1.37
CA THR A 91 -12.81 -5.61 -0.97
C THR A 91 -12.73 -5.75 0.56
N THR A 92 -12.77 -4.65 1.31
CA THR A 92 -12.75 -4.67 2.77
C THR A 92 -14.02 -5.31 3.36
N GLU A 93 -15.20 -5.07 2.76
CA GLU A 93 -16.46 -5.70 3.19
C GLU A 93 -16.47 -7.22 2.98
N ILE A 94 -15.76 -7.73 1.97
CA ILE A 94 -15.65 -9.18 1.71
C ILE A 94 -14.69 -9.87 2.70
N GLN A 95 -13.81 -9.10 3.36
CA GLN A 95 -12.81 -9.64 4.30
C GLN A 95 -13.18 -9.44 5.78
N GLN A 96 -14.31 -8.81 6.09
CA GLN A 96 -14.76 -8.68 7.48
C GLN A 96 -15.49 -9.96 7.93
N PRO A 97 -15.01 -10.67 8.97
CA PRO A 97 -15.82 -11.70 9.61
C PRO A 97 -17.11 -11.06 10.14
N ALA A 98 -18.24 -11.76 10.00
CA ALA A 98 -19.54 -11.30 10.46
C ALA A 98 -19.49 -10.82 11.94
N PRO A 99 -20.19 -9.73 12.30
CA PRO A 99 -20.24 -9.29 13.68
C PRO A 99 -21.13 -10.24 14.49
N THR A 100 -20.53 -11.06 15.35
CA THR A 100 -21.27 -11.73 16.42
C THR A 100 -21.49 -10.71 17.55
N ASN A 101 -22.69 -10.12 17.58
CA ASN A 101 -23.21 -9.42 18.74
C ASN A 101 -23.53 -10.43 19.85
N GLU A 102 -23.03 -10.24 21.08
CA GLU A 102 -23.81 -10.42 22.33
C GLU A 102 -23.26 -9.51 23.47
N GLN A 103 -23.97 -8.40 23.67
CA GLN A 103 -24.42 -7.70 24.89
C GLN A 103 -23.74 -7.82 26.29
N SER A 104 -23.51 -6.62 26.88
CA SER A 104 -23.33 -6.14 28.28
C SER A 104 -24.06 -6.90 29.41
N SER A 105 -23.72 -6.90 30.73
CA SER A 105 -22.77 -6.30 31.73
C SER A 105 -23.04 -7.06 33.09
N PRO A 106 -22.49 -6.78 34.32
CA PRO A 106 -21.57 -5.72 34.82
C PRO A 106 -20.41 -6.16 35.77
N SER A 107 -19.43 -5.25 35.91
CA SER A 107 -18.46 -4.94 37.00
C SER A 107 -18.16 -5.92 38.15
N VAL A 108 -16.87 -6.20 38.36
CA VAL A 108 -16.21 -6.07 39.67
C VAL A 108 -14.78 -5.52 39.49
N ASP A 109 -14.54 -4.40 40.14
CA ASP A 109 -13.24 -3.77 40.32
C ASP A 109 -12.47 -4.53 41.41
N LEU A 110 -11.24 -4.95 41.14
CA LEU A 110 -10.27 -5.16 42.21
C LEU A 110 -8.84 -4.92 41.71
N THR A 111 -8.34 -3.77 42.11
CA THR A 111 -6.93 -3.39 42.11
C THR A 111 -6.12 -4.40 42.91
N THR A 112 -5.02 -4.92 42.36
CA THR A 112 -3.80 -5.24 43.13
C THR A 112 -2.61 -5.28 42.18
N ALA A 113 -1.74 -4.27 42.29
CA ALA A 113 -0.38 -4.35 41.77
C ALA A 113 0.44 -5.26 42.70
N SER A 114 1.15 -6.23 42.15
CA SER A 114 2.34 -6.81 42.78
C SER A 114 3.21 -7.52 41.74
N ASN A 115 4.49 -7.20 41.82
CA ASN A 115 5.60 -7.56 40.97
C ASN A 115 5.90 -9.08 41.07
N ILE A 116 6.47 -9.70 40.03
CA ILE A 116 7.62 -10.63 40.07
C ILE A 116 8.00 -11.09 38.64
N SER A 117 9.21 -10.70 38.26
CA SER A 117 10.30 -11.42 37.57
C SER A 117 10.03 -12.46 36.45
N HIS A 118 10.63 -12.19 35.29
CA HIS A 118 11.47 -13.06 34.45
C HIS A 118 11.03 -14.52 34.22
N GLU A 119 10.59 -14.81 32.99
CA GLU A 119 10.95 -16.07 32.31
C GLU A 119 11.19 -15.81 30.82
N LYS A 120 12.44 -15.94 30.39
CA LYS A 120 12.90 -15.85 29.00
C LYS A 120 12.58 -17.19 28.34
N THR A 121 11.58 -17.25 27.47
CA THR A 121 11.39 -18.40 26.58
C THR A 121 11.85 -18.01 25.19
N GLU A 122 12.99 -18.56 24.79
CA GLU A 122 13.53 -18.49 23.44
C GLU A 122 12.63 -19.35 22.54
N ASN A 123 11.95 -18.74 21.55
CA ASN A 123 11.25 -19.48 20.51
C ASN A 123 12.14 -19.57 19.25
N GLU A 124 13.02 -20.56 19.26
CA GLU A 124 13.71 -20.98 18.04
C GLU A 124 12.67 -21.59 17.08
N SER A 125 12.42 -20.92 15.94
CA SER A 125 11.72 -21.52 14.80
C SER A 125 12.62 -21.38 13.59
N GLY A 126 13.45 -22.41 13.38
CA GLY A 126 14.27 -22.58 12.19
C GLY A 126 13.38 -22.77 10.96
N ILE A 127 13.53 -21.87 10.00
CA ILE A 127 13.00 -22.06 8.65
C ILE A 127 14.19 -22.49 7.79
N ASP A 128 14.22 -23.78 7.46
CA ASP A 128 15.21 -24.39 6.57
C ASP A 128 15.01 -23.83 5.15
N LEU A 129 15.99 -23.07 4.65
CA LEU A 129 15.94 -22.41 3.34
C LEU A 129 16.62 -23.30 2.29
N PRO A 130 15.96 -23.69 1.19
CA PRO A 130 16.60 -24.49 0.16
C PRO A 130 17.70 -23.68 -0.55
N ASN A 131 18.89 -24.28 -0.59
CA ASN A 131 20.11 -23.74 -1.16
C ASN A 131 19.97 -23.61 -2.70
N PHE A 132 19.46 -22.47 -3.19
CA PHE A 132 19.42 -22.20 -4.63
C PHE A 132 20.82 -21.79 -5.11
N ALA A 133 21.50 -22.73 -5.78
CA ALA A 133 22.74 -22.45 -6.50
C ALA A 133 22.48 -21.39 -7.58
N VAL A 134 23.03 -20.19 -7.39
CA VAL A 134 23.00 -19.10 -8.38
C VAL A 134 23.99 -19.44 -9.49
N THR A 135 23.50 -19.99 -10.60
CA THR A 135 24.29 -20.12 -11.82
C THR A 135 24.37 -18.76 -12.51
N VAL A 136 25.54 -18.12 -12.40
CA VAL A 136 25.83 -16.88 -13.14
C VAL A 136 25.98 -17.24 -14.62
N LEU A 137 24.95 -16.95 -15.42
CA LEU A 137 25.03 -17.08 -16.87
C LEU A 137 25.73 -15.85 -17.44
N SER A 138 27.05 -15.92 -17.58
CA SER A 138 27.86 -14.86 -18.20
C SER A 138 27.51 -14.75 -19.69
N VAL A 139 26.72 -13.73 -20.05
CA VAL A 139 26.48 -13.39 -21.47
C VAL A 139 27.72 -12.65 -21.99
N VAL A 140 28.56 -13.37 -22.74
CA VAL A 140 29.65 -12.75 -23.51
C VAL A 140 29.04 -12.10 -24.75
N ILE A 141 28.87 -10.78 -24.73
CA ILE A 141 28.49 -10.02 -25.92
C ILE A 141 29.76 -9.83 -26.75
N ALA A 142 29.93 -10.65 -27.79
CA ALA A 142 30.93 -10.40 -28.83
C ALA A 142 30.55 -9.11 -29.56
N ARG A 143 31.39 -8.09 -29.49
CA ARG A 143 31.31 -6.92 -30.37
C ARG A 143 31.93 -7.33 -31.70
N GLU A 144 31.11 -7.63 -32.70
CA GLU A 144 31.53 -7.61 -34.10
C GLU A 144 31.85 -6.15 -34.46
N ILE A 145 33.15 -5.86 -34.53
CA ILE A 145 33.69 -4.68 -35.19
C ILE A 145 33.83 -5.09 -36.65
N LEU A 146 33.00 -4.55 -37.55
CA LEU A 146 33.26 -4.63 -38.98
C LEU A 146 33.77 -3.27 -39.52
N PRO A 147 34.66 -3.33 -40.53
CA PRO A 147 35.59 -2.27 -40.92
C PRO A 147 34.96 -1.10 -41.71
#